data_AF-A0A5D0CZ54-F1
#
_entry.id   AF-A0A5D0CZ54-F1
#
_cell.length_a   1.000
_cell.length_b   1.000
_cell.length_c   1.000
_cell.angle_alpha   90.00
_cell.angle_beta   90.00
_cell.angle_gamma   90.00
#
_symmetry.space_group_name_H-M   'P 1'
#
loop_
_entity.id
_entity.type
_entity.pdbx_description
1 polymer ?
#
loop_
_entity_poly.entity_id
_entity_poly.type
_entity_poly.pdbx_seq_one_letter_code
_entity_poly.pdbx_strand_id
1 'polypeptide(L)'
;MIEMRKGDSLNYSNQIPGWAKIAHLVIFFFLALLSLGGFGLGAYLLWTGLWGGALLSLVTGAVISWAAWFTWKNSKLYTDHRFETGLNDEGFFSYYKDLKQGTERKHLIPYGSMREVLIARKTRYLPTGGNRPGSYRIGAQMIIQWEDKRGETDYAFFGMENKEEVIQWVGRFLSQGVTVMTSTANVSLAAPADYQTGYGQLEKQSYAGEADLNDIGTITRKDLPAWRSPEMEQARELKRQQHDKKWFKPLYLVLLMVNLLIAALWMPNWEVAEDVFSENSPSFTFILINTVALFIFGRYWRATRRWFRPLVDTLLIYAVQALGLAVSGLFRKSTAMYYEAAWIDTLTVGVFICLSFAAAQLAARVRKARRARNERHSAGG
;
A
#
# COMPACT_ATOMS: atom_id res chain seq x y z
N MET A 1 8.47 -6.28 11.36
CA MET A 1 9.40 -5.75 12.37
C MET A 1 10.71 -6.51 12.21
N ILE A 2 11.88 -5.88 12.37
CA ILE A 2 13.15 -6.62 12.41
C ILE A 2 13.35 -7.01 13.87
N GLU A 3 13.22 -8.29 14.14
CA GLU A 3 13.43 -8.90 15.44
C GLU A 3 14.86 -9.45 15.46
N MET A 4 15.67 -8.98 16.41
CA MET A 4 17.05 -9.40 16.59
C MET A 4 17.11 -10.42 17.73
N ARG A 5 17.76 -11.55 17.47
CA ARG A 5 17.96 -12.60 18.47
C ARG A 5 18.85 -12.11 19.60
N LYS A 6 18.46 -12.39 20.85
CA LYS A 6 19.22 -12.06 22.05
C LYS A 6 20.09 -13.26 22.46
N GLY A 7 21.29 -13.35 21.90
CA GLY A 7 22.26 -14.42 22.20
C GLY A 7 21.73 -15.82 21.85
N ASP A 8 22.10 -16.84 22.63
CA ASP A 8 21.70 -18.22 22.35
C ASP A 8 20.25 -18.57 22.74
N SER A 9 19.55 -17.68 23.43
CA SER A 9 18.17 -17.91 23.87
C SER A 9 17.15 -17.74 22.73
N LEU A 10 16.02 -18.47 22.79
CA LEU A 10 14.85 -18.34 21.89
C LEU A 10 14.07 -17.04 22.14
N ASN A 11 14.79 -15.93 22.31
CA ASN A 11 14.27 -14.62 22.66
C ASN A 11 14.65 -13.62 21.58
N TYR A 12 13.66 -12.87 21.13
CA TYR A 12 13.80 -11.87 20.08
C TYR A 12 13.47 -10.50 20.64
N SER A 13 14.20 -9.48 20.22
CA SER A 13 13.93 -8.09 20.59
C SER A 13 14.15 -7.12 19.43
N ASN A 14 13.37 -6.05 19.38
CA ASN A 14 13.54 -4.97 18.40
C ASN A 14 14.52 -3.87 18.85
N GLN A 15 15.23 -4.05 19.98
CA GLN A 15 16.12 -3.01 20.50
C GLN A 15 17.29 -2.73 19.56
N ILE A 16 17.31 -1.51 19.00
CA ILE A 16 18.43 -1.03 18.20
C ILE A 16 19.61 -0.59 19.08
N PRO A 17 20.86 -0.80 18.61
CA PRO A 17 22.05 -0.28 19.28
C PRO A 17 21.98 1.24 19.49
N GLY A 18 22.56 1.73 20.59
CA GLY A 18 22.55 3.15 20.94
C GLY A 18 23.14 4.06 19.84
N TRP A 19 24.21 3.63 19.18
CA TRP A 19 24.85 4.40 18.09
C TRP A 19 23.91 4.61 16.88
N ALA A 20 23.04 3.64 16.58
CA ALA A 20 22.11 3.74 15.46
C ALA A 20 21.03 4.80 15.71
N LYS A 21 20.66 5.02 16.98
CA LYS A 21 19.76 6.12 17.40
C LYS A 21 20.41 7.48 17.13
N ILE A 22 21.69 7.61 17.48
CA ILE A 22 22.47 8.85 17.24
C ILE A 22 22.58 9.12 15.74
N ALA A 23 22.91 8.11 14.93
CA ALA A 23 23.02 8.26 13.48
C ALA A 23 21.71 8.75 12.83
N HIS A 24 20.55 8.21 13.23
CA HIS A 24 19.25 8.67 12.73
C HIS A 24 18.95 10.13 13.09
N LEU A 25 19.33 10.56 14.30
CA LEU A 25 19.15 11.94 14.75
C LEU A 25 19.99 12.91 13.90
N VAL A 26 21.24 12.54 13.60
CA VAL A 26 22.15 13.34 12.75
C VAL A 26 21.58 13.49 11.33
N ILE A 27 21.13 12.39 10.72
CA ILE A 27 20.52 12.41 9.38
C ILE A 27 19.26 13.29 9.36
N PHE A 28 18.40 13.17 10.37
CA PHE A 28 17.21 14.00 10.48
C PHE A 28 17.55 15.50 10.55
N PHE A 29 18.51 15.88 11.40
CA PHE A 29 18.90 17.28 11.56
C PHE A 29 19.48 17.86 10.27
N PHE A 30 20.31 17.08 9.56
CA PHE A 30 20.86 17.47 8.26
C PHE A 30 19.77 17.72 7.22
N LEU A 31 18.78 16.82 7.09
CA LEU A 31 17.66 17.01 6.16
C LEU A 31 16.79 18.22 6.53
N ALA A 32 16.53 18.44 7.81
CA ALA A 32 15.77 19.60 8.28
C ALA A 32 16.48 20.92 7.90
N LEU A 33 17.80 20.98 8.08
CA LEU A 33 18.61 22.15 7.72
C LEU A 33 18.56 22.42 6.20
N LEU A 34 18.69 21.39 5.37
CA LEU A 34 18.58 21.51 3.91
C LEU A 34 17.19 22.00 3.48
N SER A 35 16.13 21.52 4.13
CA SER A 35 14.77 21.96 3.83
C SER A 35 14.58 23.45 4.14
N LEU A 36 15.06 23.91 5.30
CA LEU A 36 15.07 25.33 5.65
C LEU A 36 15.86 26.17 4.63
N GLY A 37 17.01 25.67 4.17
CA GLY A 37 17.79 26.30 3.11
C GLY A 37 17.00 26.44 1.80
N GLY A 38 16.29 25.39 1.37
CA GLY A 38 15.45 25.40 0.17
C GLY A 38 14.30 26.41 0.26
N PHE A 39 13.61 26.47 1.40
CA PHE A 39 12.55 27.48 1.62
C PHE A 39 13.11 28.90 1.69
N GLY A 40 14.23 29.10 2.38
CA GLY A 40 14.90 30.41 2.47
C GLY A 40 15.35 30.93 1.11
N LEU A 41 15.98 30.08 0.29
CA LEU A 41 16.35 30.42 -1.08
C LEU A 41 15.12 30.71 -1.95
N GLY A 42 14.06 29.90 -1.82
CA GLY A 42 12.80 30.12 -2.55
C GLY A 42 12.19 31.49 -2.24
N ALA A 43 12.14 31.87 -0.96
CA ALA A 43 11.64 33.18 -0.53
C ALA A 43 12.51 34.33 -1.07
N TYR A 44 13.84 34.18 -1.04
CA TYR A 44 14.78 35.15 -1.61
C TYR A 44 14.60 35.31 -3.14
N LEU A 45 14.37 34.21 -3.86
CA LEU A 45 14.13 34.24 -5.31
C LEU A 45 12.77 34.89 -5.66
N LEU A 46 11.75 34.69 -4.82
CA LEU A 46 10.49 35.43 -4.96
C LEU A 46 10.71 36.94 -4.80
N TRP A 47 11.50 37.33 -3.80
CA TRP A 47 11.83 38.73 -3.54
C TRP A 47 12.55 39.39 -4.72
N THR A 48 13.44 38.65 -5.40
CA THR A 48 14.20 39.14 -6.57
C THR A 48 13.43 39.04 -7.89
N GLY A 49 12.18 38.56 -7.88
CA GLY A 49 11.33 38.46 -9.08
C GLY A 49 11.62 37.24 -9.97
N LEU A 50 12.46 36.30 -9.51
CA LEU A 50 12.80 35.09 -10.25
C LEU A 50 11.84 33.94 -9.91
N TRP A 51 10.59 34.06 -10.38
CA TRP A 51 9.48 33.16 -10.07
C TRP A 51 9.76 31.68 -10.37
N GLY A 52 10.43 31.38 -11.48
CA GLY A 52 10.75 29.99 -11.86
C GLY A 52 11.71 29.32 -10.87
N GLY A 53 12.79 30.00 -10.49
CA GLY A 53 13.76 29.50 -9.51
C GLY A 53 13.17 29.42 -8.11
N ALA A 54 12.31 30.36 -7.74
CA ALA A 54 11.55 30.33 -6.50
C ALA A 54 10.66 29.09 -6.40
N LEU A 55 9.82 28.83 -7.41
CA LEU A 55 8.92 27.68 -7.42
C LEU A 55 9.70 26.37 -7.29
N LEU A 56 10.79 26.22 -8.05
CA LEU A 56 11.65 25.04 -7.98
C LEU A 56 12.23 24.85 -6.57
N SER A 57 12.77 25.93 -5.98
CA SER A 57 13.38 25.89 -4.63
C SER A 57 12.37 25.53 -3.54
N LEU A 58 11.15 26.06 -3.63
CA LEU A 58 10.06 25.73 -2.68
C LEU A 58 9.61 24.27 -2.82
N VAL A 59 9.48 23.75 -4.04
CA VAL A 59 9.15 22.34 -4.28
C VAL A 59 10.25 21.44 -3.74
N THR A 60 11.51 21.75 -4.00
CA THR A 60 12.66 21.02 -3.44
C THR A 60 12.66 21.07 -1.90
N GLY A 61 12.42 22.24 -1.31
CA GLY A 61 12.29 22.41 0.14
C GLY A 61 11.19 21.52 0.73
N ALA A 62 10.02 21.46 0.07
CA ALA A 62 8.89 20.62 0.47
C ALA A 62 9.19 19.11 0.39
N VAL A 63 9.84 18.66 -0.69
CA VAL A 63 10.26 17.26 -0.86
C VAL A 63 11.26 16.84 0.22
N ILE A 64 12.24 17.69 0.54
CA ILE A 64 13.23 17.41 1.59
C ILE A 64 12.56 17.43 2.98
N SER A 65 11.65 18.37 3.24
CA SER A 65 10.84 18.41 4.47
C SER A 65 10.06 17.10 4.67
N TRP A 66 9.44 16.60 3.60
CA TRP A 66 8.73 15.33 3.62
C TRP A 66 9.68 14.16 3.95
N ALA A 67 10.89 14.14 3.38
CA ALA A 67 11.90 13.12 3.70
C ALA A 67 12.36 13.19 5.16
N ALA A 68 12.59 14.39 5.72
CA ALA A 68 12.94 14.57 7.12
C ALA A 68 11.82 14.05 8.05
N TRP A 69 10.58 14.43 7.77
CA TRP A 69 9.41 13.95 8.50
C TRP A 69 9.27 12.42 8.43
N PHE A 70 9.50 11.83 7.26
CA PHE A 70 9.46 10.38 7.08
C PHE A 70 10.52 9.65 7.91
N THR A 71 11.76 10.14 7.91
CA THR A 71 12.86 9.61 8.73
C THR A 71 12.53 9.65 10.21
N TRP A 72 12.01 10.79 10.70
CA TRP A 72 11.60 10.95 12.10
C TRP A 72 10.45 10.02 12.49
N LYS A 73 9.45 9.86 11.61
CA LYS A 73 8.31 8.99 11.88
C LYS A 73 8.72 7.52 11.94
N ASN A 74 9.65 7.09 11.08
CA ASN A 74 10.13 5.71 11.09
C ASN A 74 11.06 5.41 12.26
N SER A 75 11.86 6.37 12.73
CA SER A 75 12.75 6.16 13.87
C SER A 75 11.96 5.92 15.18
N LYS A 76 10.80 6.57 15.35
CA LYS A 76 9.92 6.38 16.51
C LYS A 76 9.54 4.92 16.75
N LEU A 77 9.30 4.16 15.67
CA LEU A 77 8.91 2.75 15.75
C LEU A 77 9.96 1.86 16.44
N TYR A 78 11.23 2.24 16.35
CA TYR A 78 12.36 1.50 16.94
C TYR A 78 12.88 2.11 18.25
N THR A 79 12.50 3.36 18.54
CA THR A 79 13.04 4.12 19.69
C THR A 79 12.04 4.24 20.83
N ASP A 80 10.74 4.26 20.52
CA ASP A 80 9.67 4.47 21.51
C ASP A 80 9.14 3.16 22.09
N HIS A 81 9.34 2.03 21.40
CA HIS A 81 8.74 0.76 21.75
C HIS A 81 9.78 -0.34 21.87
N ARG A 82 9.72 -1.11 22.96
CA ARG A 82 10.45 -2.36 23.14
C ARG A 82 9.48 -3.52 23.04
N PHE A 83 9.74 -4.41 22.10
CA PHE A 83 9.06 -5.69 21.95
C PHE A 83 10.06 -6.80 22.28
N GLU A 84 9.62 -7.77 23.07
CA GLU A 84 10.32 -9.04 23.24
C GLU A 84 9.35 -10.19 23.11
N THR A 85 9.75 -11.24 22.40
CA THR A 85 8.95 -12.45 22.24
C THR A 85 9.84 -13.67 22.33
N GLY A 86 9.35 -14.75 22.94
CA GLY A 86 10.12 -15.97 23.08
C GLY A 86 9.38 -17.10 23.76
N LEU A 87 10.09 -18.20 23.96
CA LEU A 87 9.66 -19.34 24.76
C LEU A 87 10.48 -19.38 26.06
N ASN A 88 9.80 -19.62 27.18
CA ASN A 88 10.40 -19.93 28.47
C ASN A 88 9.84 -21.27 29.00
N ASP A 89 10.19 -21.64 30.23
CA ASP A 89 9.74 -22.91 30.82
C ASP A 89 8.22 -22.95 31.09
N GLU A 90 7.56 -21.80 31.14
CA GLU A 90 6.11 -21.69 31.42
C GLU A 90 5.26 -21.69 30.15
N GLY A 91 5.79 -21.17 29.03
CA GLY A 91 5.06 -21.06 27.78
C GLY A 91 5.63 -20.04 26.79
N PHE A 92 4.74 -19.52 25.94
CA PHE A 92 5.06 -18.43 25.02
C PHE A 92 4.85 -17.10 25.73
N PHE A 93 5.85 -16.22 25.72
CA PHE A 93 5.72 -14.90 26.29
C PHE A 93 5.93 -13.81 25.25
N SER A 94 5.18 -12.73 25.42
CA SER A 94 5.30 -11.47 24.69
C SER A 94 5.36 -10.32 25.68
N TYR A 95 6.34 -9.46 25.51
CA TYR A 95 6.56 -8.27 26.32
C TYR A 95 6.55 -7.04 25.43
N TYR A 96 5.75 -6.06 25.82
CA TYR A 96 5.69 -4.74 25.20
C TYR A 96 5.92 -3.67 26.25
N LYS A 97 6.84 -2.75 25.97
CA LYS A 97 7.06 -1.55 26.78
C LYS A 97 7.03 -0.31 25.91
N ASP A 98 6.14 0.61 26.26
CA ASP A 98 6.16 1.99 25.76
C ASP A 98 7.15 2.79 26.61
N LEU A 99 8.28 3.18 25.98
CA LEU A 99 9.35 3.91 26.66
C LEU A 99 8.98 5.38 26.93
N LYS A 100 7.97 5.93 26.25
CA LYS A 100 7.49 7.30 26.47
C LYS A 100 6.49 7.39 27.60
N GLN A 101 5.54 6.47 27.61
CA GLN A 101 4.47 6.44 28.63
C GLN A 101 4.85 5.63 29.87
N GLY A 102 5.94 4.85 29.81
CA GLY A 102 6.35 3.94 30.87
C GLY A 102 5.39 2.77 31.06
N THR A 103 4.45 2.54 30.13
CA THR A 103 3.47 1.47 30.23
C THR A 103 4.08 0.15 29.77
N GLU A 104 3.86 -0.90 30.56
CA GLU A 104 4.38 -2.24 30.30
C GLU A 104 3.23 -3.23 30.21
N ARG A 105 3.32 -4.15 29.24
CA ARG A 105 2.38 -5.25 29.06
C ARG A 105 3.18 -6.53 28.90
N LYS A 106 2.94 -7.47 29.81
CA LYS A 106 3.45 -8.84 29.73
C LYS A 106 2.28 -9.75 29.42
N HIS A 107 2.44 -10.59 28.42
CA HIS A 107 1.47 -11.60 28.06
C HIS A 107 2.18 -12.94 28.03
N LEU A 108 1.69 -13.89 28.82
CA LEU A 108 2.18 -15.25 28.88
C LEU A 108 1.04 -16.17 28.48
N ILE A 109 1.31 -17.08 27.54
CA ILE A 109 0.42 -18.15 27.13
C ILE A 109 1.05 -19.45 27.65
N PRO A 110 0.53 -20.01 28.76
CA PRO A 110 1.04 -21.25 29.31
C PRO A 110 0.91 -22.41 28.32
N TYR A 111 1.87 -23.34 28.32
CA TYR A 111 1.79 -24.55 27.47
C TYR A 111 0.48 -25.32 27.66
N GLY A 112 -0.01 -25.43 28.90
CA GLY A 112 -1.27 -26.11 29.22
C GLY A 112 -2.54 -25.46 28.63
N SER A 113 -2.48 -24.19 28.22
CA SER A 113 -3.59 -23.51 27.52
C SER A 113 -3.50 -23.58 25.99
N MET A 114 -2.38 -24.05 25.44
CA MET A 114 -2.18 -24.16 24.00
C MET A 114 -2.93 -25.39 23.48
N ARG A 115 -3.83 -25.19 22.53
CA ARG A 115 -4.55 -26.28 21.87
C ARG A 115 -3.69 -26.88 20.75
N GLU A 116 -3.11 -26.03 19.92
CA GLU A 116 -2.19 -26.44 18.86
C GLU A 116 -1.30 -25.28 18.41
N VAL A 117 -0.17 -25.62 17.80
CA VAL A 117 0.72 -24.69 17.11
C VAL A 117 0.77 -25.07 15.63
N LEU A 118 0.28 -24.19 14.77
CA LEU A 118 0.33 -24.34 13.33
C LEU A 118 1.53 -23.62 12.74
N ILE A 119 2.35 -24.34 11.95
CA ILE A 119 3.45 -23.80 11.17
C ILE A 119 2.98 -23.59 9.74
N ALA A 120 2.55 -22.37 9.44
CA ALA A 120 2.17 -21.93 8.10
C ALA A 120 3.34 -21.26 7.38
N ARG A 121 3.20 -21.00 6.08
CA ARG A 121 4.25 -20.34 5.28
C ARG A 121 4.05 -18.84 5.29
N LYS A 122 5.16 -18.10 5.25
CA LYS A 122 5.17 -16.70 4.88
C LYS A 122 6.24 -16.43 3.83
N THR A 123 6.10 -15.37 3.08
CA THR A 123 6.99 -15.00 1.98
C THR A 123 7.42 -13.56 2.17
N ARG A 124 8.73 -13.32 2.07
CA ARG A 124 9.29 -11.97 2.10
C ARG A 124 9.97 -11.69 0.77
N TYR A 125 9.58 -10.60 0.13
CA TYR A 125 10.25 -10.12 -1.07
C TYR A 125 11.66 -9.64 -0.73
N LEU A 126 12.64 -10.16 -1.46
CA LEU A 126 14.04 -9.76 -1.43
C LEU A 126 14.33 -8.99 -2.72
N PRO A 127 14.49 -7.65 -2.65
CA PRO A 127 14.91 -6.90 -3.81
C PRO A 127 16.33 -7.33 -4.20
N THR A 128 16.52 -7.73 -5.45
CA THR A 128 17.85 -7.88 -6.05
C THR A 128 18.26 -6.55 -6.68
N GLY A 129 19.52 -6.15 -6.50
CA GLY A 129 20.05 -4.99 -7.19
C GLY A 129 20.05 -5.17 -8.71
N GLY A 130 19.88 -4.07 -9.44
CA GLY A 130 19.90 -4.04 -10.91
C GLY A 130 18.54 -4.33 -11.56
N ASN A 131 18.55 -4.55 -12.88
CA ASN A 131 17.36 -4.71 -13.72
C ASN A 131 16.74 -6.13 -13.67
N ARG A 132 16.96 -6.87 -12.57
CA ARG A 132 16.49 -8.26 -12.40
C ARG A 132 15.25 -8.29 -11.49
N PRO A 133 14.26 -9.15 -11.77
CA PRO A 133 13.17 -9.36 -10.85
C PRO A 133 13.71 -9.88 -9.51
N GLY A 134 13.16 -9.37 -8.40
CA GLY A 134 13.50 -9.81 -7.05
C GLY A 134 13.17 -11.28 -6.81
N SER A 135 13.71 -11.80 -5.73
CA SER A 135 13.39 -13.14 -5.23
C SER A 135 12.49 -13.06 -4.00
N TYR A 136 12.00 -14.21 -3.55
CA TYR A 136 11.19 -14.35 -2.36
C TYR A 136 11.86 -15.36 -1.45
N ARG A 137 12.00 -15.02 -0.18
CA ARG A 137 12.39 -15.98 0.85
C ARG A 137 11.15 -16.56 1.51
N ILE A 138 11.08 -17.87 1.59
CA ILE A 138 10.04 -18.58 2.32
C ILE A 138 10.46 -18.63 3.79
N GLY A 139 9.55 -18.25 4.68
CA GLY A 139 9.70 -18.36 6.12
C GLY A 139 8.52 -19.09 6.74
N ALA A 140 8.61 -19.35 8.03
CA ALA A 140 7.54 -19.87 8.85
C ALA A 140 6.74 -18.74 9.51
N GLN A 141 5.43 -18.93 9.60
CA GLN A 141 4.54 -18.20 10.49
C GLN A 141 3.96 -19.22 11.47
N MET A 142 4.43 -19.18 12.72
CA MET A 142 3.83 -19.91 13.82
C MET A 142 2.55 -19.20 14.26
N ILE A 143 1.49 -19.98 14.38
CA ILE A 143 0.17 -19.57 14.84
C ILE A 143 -0.14 -20.46 16.04
N ILE A 144 -0.12 -19.87 17.24
CA ILE A 144 -0.39 -20.57 18.49
C ILE A 144 -1.85 -20.35 18.81
N GLN A 145 -2.67 -21.40 18.70
CA GLN A 145 -4.05 -21.38 19.14
C GLN A 145 -4.10 -21.73 20.63
N TRP A 146 -4.71 -20.86 21.43
CA TRP A 146 -4.82 -21.06 22.87
C TRP A 146 -6.20 -20.65 23.37
N GLU A 147 -6.53 -21.11 24.57
CA GLU A 147 -7.77 -20.81 25.26
C GLU A 147 -7.51 -19.87 26.43
N ASP A 148 -8.22 -18.74 26.45
CA ASP A 148 -8.06 -17.75 27.50
C ASP A 148 -8.72 -18.19 28.83
N LYS A 149 -8.59 -17.35 29.87
CA LYS A 149 -9.18 -17.64 31.18
C LYS A 149 -10.72 -17.72 31.16
N ARG A 150 -11.37 -17.27 30.09
CA ARG A 150 -12.82 -17.27 29.90
C ARG A 150 -13.29 -18.43 29.02
N GLY A 151 -12.37 -19.22 28.47
CA GLY A 151 -12.68 -20.28 27.52
C GLY A 151 -12.76 -19.80 26.06
N GLU A 152 -12.40 -18.55 25.79
CA GLU A 152 -12.42 -17.98 24.44
C GLU A 152 -11.12 -18.37 23.70
N THR A 153 -11.26 -18.71 22.43
CA THR A 153 -10.10 -19.06 21.58
C THR A 153 -9.44 -17.79 21.06
N ASP A 154 -8.13 -17.67 21.26
CA ASP A 154 -7.33 -16.60 20.71
C ASP A 154 -6.04 -17.13 20.06
N TYR A 155 -5.34 -16.27 19.34
CA TYR A 155 -4.22 -16.63 18.49
C TYR A 155 -3.02 -15.71 18.75
N ALA A 156 -1.85 -16.32 18.97
CA ALA A 156 -0.58 -15.62 18.95
C ALA A 156 0.22 -15.95 17.69
N PHE A 157 0.99 -14.97 17.21
CA PHE A 157 1.68 -15.03 15.94
C PHE A 157 3.15 -14.73 16.13
N PHE A 158 4.01 -15.61 15.62
CA PHE A 158 5.45 -15.39 15.62
C PHE A 158 6.06 -15.94 14.32
N GLY A 159 6.94 -15.18 13.67
CA GLY A 159 7.35 -15.50 12.31
C GLY A 159 8.86 -15.53 12.12
N MET A 160 9.39 -16.69 11.73
CA MET A 160 10.82 -16.95 11.56
C MET A 160 11.17 -17.24 10.09
N GLU A 161 12.43 -17.04 9.71
CA GLU A 161 12.92 -17.41 8.37
C GLU A 161 14.05 -18.44 8.40
N ASN A 162 14.60 -18.72 9.58
CA ASN A 162 15.65 -19.71 9.75
C ASN A 162 15.02 -21.07 10.11
N LYS A 163 15.37 -22.13 9.37
CA LYS A 163 14.81 -23.48 9.56
C LYS A 163 15.23 -24.07 10.91
N GLU A 164 16.49 -23.91 11.29
CA GLU A 164 17.04 -24.45 12.52
C GLU A 164 16.36 -23.85 13.76
N GLU A 165 16.06 -22.54 13.74
CA GLU A 165 15.29 -21.86 14.79
C GLU A 165 13.87 -22.40 14.87
N VAL A 166 13.19 -22.61 13.73
CA VAL A 166 11.86 -23.23 13.70
C VAL A 166 11.91 -24.62 14.33
N ILE A 167 12.91 -25.44 14.00
CA ILE A 167 13.09 -26.78 14.59
C ILE A 167 13.25 -26.69 16.11
N GLN A 168 14.05 -25.74 16.61
CA GLN A 168 14.23 -25.55 18.06
C GLN A 168 12.92 -25.19 18.76
N TRP A 169 12.11 -24.30 18.17
CA TRP A 169 10.80 -23.94 18.70
C TRP A 169 9.83 -25.11 18.69
N VAL A 170 9.78 -25.88 17.59
CA VAL A 170 8.95 -27.08 17.47
C VAL A 170 9.34 -28.12 18.51
N GLY A 171 10.64 -28.36 18.69
CA GLY A 171 11.14 -29.27 19.73
C GLY A 171 10.69 -28.86 21.13
N ARG A 172 10.67 -27.56 21.44
CA ARG A 172 10.16 -27.06 22.72
C ARG A 172 8.66 -27.32 22.89
N PHE A 173 7.82 -27.02 21.90
CA PHE A 173 6.39 -27.31 21.97
C PHE A 173 6.09 -28.79 22.16
N LEU A 174 6.74 -29.65 21.36
CA LEU A 174 6.56 -31.10 21.46
C LEU A 174 7.01 -31.63 22.83
N SER A 175 8.13 -31.12 23.38
CA SER A 175 8.61 -31.52 24.71
C SER A 175 7.63 -31.20 25.85
N GLN A 176 6.71 -30.26 25.63
CA GLN A 176 5.69 -29.82 26.57
C GLN A 176 4.31 -30.43 26.27
N GLY A 177 4.24 -31.40 25.33
CA GLY A 177 3.00 -32.08 24.97
C GLY A 177 2.05 -31.26 24.08
N VAL A 178 2.51 -30.13 23.51
CA VAL A 178 1.68 -29.30 22.63
C VAL A 178 1.64 -29.91 21.22
N THR A 179 0.44 -30.04 20.65
CA THR A 179 0.26 -30.53 19.28
C THR A 179 0.82 -29.53 18.28
N VAL A 180 1.69 -30.01 17.38
CA VAL A 180 2.26 -29.20 16.30
C VAL A 180 1.72 -29.68 14.96
N MET A 181 1.16 -28.74 14.20
CA MET A 181 0.62 -28.95 12.86
C MET A 181 1.42 -28.14 11.84
N THR A 182 1.41 -28.55 10.59
CA THR A 182 1.99 -27.79 9.47
C THR A 182 0.96 -27.51 8.39
N SER A 183 1.14 -26.41 7.66
CA SER A 183 0.32 -26.05 6.50
C SER A 183 1.17 -25.37 5.44
N THR A 184 1.08 -25.81 4.19
CA THR A 184 1.79 -25.20 3.05
C THR A 184 1.21 -23.84 2.64
N ALA A 185 0.07 -23.44 3.23
CA ALA A 185 -0.60 -22.18 2.95
C ALA A 185 0.28 -20.96 3.29
N ASN A 186 0.38 -20.01 2.36
CA ASN A 186 1.10 -18.75 2.57
C ASN A 186 0.20 -17.73 3.28
N VAL A 187 0.35 -17.55 4.58
CA VAL A 187 -0.48 -16.67 5.41
C VAL A 187 0.07 -15.25 5.54
N SER A 188 1.00 -14.82 4.69
CA SER A 188 1.68 -13.50 4.77
C SER A 188 0.75 -12.28 4.78
N LEU A 189 -0.49 -12.43 4.29
CA LEU A 189 -1.47 -11.35 4.19
C LEU A 189 -2.61 -11.45 5.21
N ALA A 190 -2.64 -12.50 6.04
CA ALA A 190 -3.66 -12.69 7.04
C ALA A 190 -3.37 -11.81 8.28
N ALA A 191 -4.39 -11.08 8.73
CA ALA A 191 -4.36 -10.33 9.98
C ALA A 191 -4.85 -11.20 11.15
N PRO A 192 -4.51 -10.87 12.40
CA PRO A 192 -4.98 -11.61 13.58
C PRO A 192 -6.49 -11.89 13.61
N ALA A 193 -7.30 -10.91 13.24
CA ALA A 193 -8.76 -11.05 13.20
C ALA A 193 -9.27 -12.05 12.14
N ASP A 194 -8.49 -12.29 11.08
CA ASP A 194 -8.90 -13.19 10.00
C ASP A 194 -8.85 -14.67 10.45
N TYR A 195 -8.04 -14.98 11.47
CA TYR A 195 -7.93 -16.33 12.01
C TYR A 195 -9.15 -16.74 12.83
N GLN A 196 -9.85 -15.79 13.44
CA GLN A 196 -11.07 -16.07 14.20
C GLN A 196 -12.16 -16.72 13.34
N THR A 197 -12.23 -16.41 12.04
CA THR A 197 -13.21 -16.99 11.11
C THR A 197 -12.59 -17.96 10.11
N GLY A 198 -11.32 -17.78 9.76
CA GLY A 198 -10.66 -18.51 8.68
C GLY A 198 -9.73 -19.65 9.12
N TYR A 199 -9.31 -19.72 10.39
CA TYR A 199 -8.28 -20.67 10.83
C TYR A 199 -8.66 -22.14 10.59
N GLY A 200 -9.94 -22.49 10.74
CA GLY A 200 -10.44 -23.84 10.47
C GLY A 200 -10.42 -24.25 8.99
N GLN A 201 -10.26 -23.29 8.07
CA GLN A 201 -10.20 -23.54 6.63
C GLN A 201 -8.76 -23.76 6.12
N LEU A 202 -7.76 -23.64 6.99
CA LEU A 202 -6.38 -23.97 6.64
C LEU A 202 -6.24 -25.48 6.51
N GLU A 203 -5.62 -25.93 5.42
CA GLU A 203 -5.22 -27.33 5.26
C GLU A 203 -4.09 -27.61 6.25
N LYS A 204 -4.34 -28.51 7.21
CA LYS A 204 -3.40 -28.85 8.29
C LYS A 204 -3.03 -30.32 8.18
N GLN A 205 -1.76 -30.62 8.42
CA GLN A 205 -1.24 -31.97 8.59
C GLN A 205 -0.43 -32.02 9.89
N SER A 206 -0.46 -33.15 10.58
CA SER A 206 0.37 -33.35 11.77
C SER A 206 1.85 -33.24 11.41
N TYR A 207 2.64 -32.59 12.26
CA TYR A 207 4.09 -32.52 12.06
C TYR A 207 4.71 -33.91 12.15
N ALA A 208 5.28 -34.39 11.05
CA ALA A 208 5.90 -35.71 10.92
C ALA A 208 7.43 -35.67 11.04
N GLY A 209 8.04 -34.48 11.00
CA GLY A 209 9.47 -34.28 11.17
C GLY A 209 10.01 -33.13 10.34
N GLU A 210 11.34 -32.98 10.34
CA GLU A 210 12.01 -31.84 9.70
C GLU A 210 11.77 -31.72 8.19
N ALA A 211 11.38 -32.81 7.53
CA ALA A 211 11.03 -32.83 6.12
C ALA A 211 9.88 -31.86 5.79
N ASP A 212 8.94 -31.68 6.72
CA ASP A 212 7.80 -30.76 6.60
C ASP A 212 8.22 -29.29 6.59
N LEU A 213 9.50 -29.00 6.89
CA LEU A 213 10.05 -27.65 7.05
C LEU A 213 11.14 -27.33 6.02
N ASN A 214 11.37 -28.21 5.03
CA ASN A 214 12.47 -28.07 4.07
C ASN A 214 12.36 -26.84 3.17
N ASP A 215 11.16 -26.28 2.99
CA ASP A 215 10.93 -25.07 2.22
C ASP A 215 11.29 -23.79 2.99
N ILE A 216 11.35 -23.83 4.33
CA ILE A 216 11.66 -22.67 5.16
C ILE A 216 13.13 -22.27 4.99
N GLY A 217 13.37 -20.96 4.84
CA GLY A 217 14.68 -20.37 4.58
C GLY A 217 15.11 -20.39 3.12
N THR A 218 14.40 -21.14 2.26
CA THR A 218 14.71 -21.22 0.83
C THR A 218 14.37 -19.93 0.08
N ILE A 219 15.05 -19.71 -1.05
CA ILE A 219 14.83 -18.56 -1.92
C ILE A 219 14.22 -19.06 -3.23
N THR A 220 13.04 -18.55 -3.57
CA THR A 220 12.32 -18.83 -4.81
C THR A 220 12.20 -17.57 -5.67
N ARG A 221 12.06 -17.74 -6.99
CA ARG A 221 11.76 -16.62 -7.91
C ARG A 221 10.27 -16.30 -7.97
N LYS A 222 9.42 -17.24 -7.57
CA LYS A 222 7.96 -17.11 -7.63
C LYS A 222 7.42 -17.00 -6.22
N ASP A 223 6.61 -15.98 -5.98
CA ASP A 223 5.87 -15.83 -4.73
C ASP A 223 4.89 -17.00 -4.54
N LEU A 224 4.69 -17.41 -3.29
CA LEU A 224 3.67 -18.39 -2.97
C LEU A 224 2.29 -17.69 -3.01
N PRO A 225 1.24 -18.32 -3.58
CA PRO A 225 -0.10 -17.75 -3.55
C PRO A 225 -0.56 -17.51 -2.11
N ALA A 226 -0.80 -16.24 -1.75
CA ALA A 226 -1.25 -15.91 -0.40
C ALA A 226 -2.64 -16.52 -0.14
N TRP A 227 -2.75 -17.29 0.94
CA TRP A 227 -4.00 -17.85 1.45
C TRP A 227 -4.96 -16.73 1.87
N ARG A 228 -6.24 -16.96 1.59
CA ARG A 228 -7.33 -16.07 1.95
C ARG A 228 -8.59 -16.90 2.19
N SER A 229 -9.27 -16.64 3.31
CA SER A 229 -10.62 -17.15 3.51
C SER A 229 -11.63 -16.35 2.66
N PRO A 230 -12.82 -16.90 2.35
CA PRO A 230 -13.89 -16.16 1.69
C PRO A 230 -14.26 -14.86 2.40
N GLU A 231 -14.26 -14.87 3.74
CA GLU A 231 -14.55 -13.70 4.57
C GLU A 231 -13.50 -12.61 4.41
N MET A 232 -12.21 -12.99 4.32
CA MET A 232 -11.12 -12.04 4.06
C MET A 232 -11.29 -11.36 2.70
N GLU A 233 -11.71 -12.12 1.67
CA GLU A 233 -11.96 -11.56 0.34
C GLU A 233 -13.10 -10.56 0.34
N GLN A 234 -14.21 -10.88 1.04
CA GLN A 234 -15.35 -9.99 1.21
C GLN A 234 -14.98 -8.72 1.99
N ALA A 235 -14.31 -8.85 3.13
CA ALA A 235 -13.89 -7.73 3.96
C ALA A 235 -12.93 -6.79 3.21
N ARG A 236 -12.04 -7.34 2.39
CA ARG A 236 -11.14 -6.57 1.55
C ARG A 236 -11.89 -5.82 0.45
N GLU A 237 -12.87 -6.45 -0.18
CA GLU A 237 -13.67 -5.79 -1.20
C GLU A 237 -14.49 -4.65 -0.58
N LEU A 238 -15.06 -4.84 0.61
CA LEU A 238 -15.73 -3.78 1.35
C LEU A 238 -14.78 -2.62 1.69
N LYS A 239 -13.58 -2.92 2.21
CA LYS A 239 -12.55 -1.90 2.49
C LYS A 239 -12.14 -1.13 1.24
N ARG A 240 -12.00 -1.82 0.09
CA ARG A 240 -11.73 -1.16 -1.20
C ARG A 240 -12.86 -0.23 -1.60
N GLN A 241 -14.12 -0.66 -1.48
CA GLN A 241 -15.28 0.18 -1.78
C GLN A 241 -15.38 1.40 -0.87
N GLN A 242 -15.10 1.24 0.43
CA GLN A 242 -15.07 2.34 1.38
C GLN A 242 -13.94 3.33 1.08
N HIS A 243 -12.72 2.83 0.83
CA HIS A 243 -11.59 3.66 0.41
C HIS A 243 -11.93 4.42 -0.89
N ASP A 244 -12.60 3.76 -1.83
CA ASP A 244 -13.03 4.38 -3.08
C ASP A 244 -14.05 5.50 -2.87
N LYS A 245 -15.00 5.29 -1.97
CA LYS A 245 -15.98 6.31 -1.58
C LYS A 245 -15.31 7.49 -0.88
N LYS A 246 -14.30 7.24 -0.03
CA LYS A 246 -13.63 8.26 0.79
C LYS A 246 -12.68 9.15 0.00
N TRP A 247 -11.92 8.58 -0.93
CA TRP A 247 -10.85 9.34 -1.62
C TRP A 247 -11.19 9.67 -3.07
N PHE A 248 -11.61 8.68 -3.86
CA PHE A 248 -11.78 8.90 -5.29
C PHE A 248 -13.05 9.68 -5.63
N LYS A 249 -14.15 9.51 -4.89
CA LYS A 249 -15.37 10.28 -5.15
C LYS A 249 -15.20 11.78 -4.87
N PRO A 250 -14.65 12.23 -3.72
CA PRO A 250 -14.41 13.65 -3.50
C PRO A 250 -13.41 14.25 -4.49
N LEU A 251 -12.31 13.55 -4.80
CA LEU A 251 -11.35 14.03 -5.80
C LEU A 251 -11.97 14.18 -7.19
N TYR A 252 -12.84 13.25 -7.58
CA TYR A 252 -13.59 13.37 -8.82
C TYR A 252 -14.56 14.57 -8.80
N LEU A 253 -15.25 14.81 -7.68
CA LEU A 253 -16.10 16.01 -7.53
C LEU A 253 -15.29 17.30 -7.58
N VAL A 254 -14.10 17.35 -6.98
CA VAL A 254 -13.18 18.47 -7.07
C VAL A 254 -12.76 18.70 -8.53
N LEU A 255 -12.44 17.64 -9.28
CA LEU A 255 -12.15 17.75 -10.70
C LEU A 255 -13.31 18.38 -11.49
N LEU A 256 -14.55 17.94 -11.22
CA LEU A 256 -15.74 18.54 -11.83
C LEU A 256 -15.87 20.02 -11.43
N MET A 257 -15.71 20.35 -10.15
CA MET A 257 -15.77 21.73 -9.68
C MET A 257 -14.71 22.62 -10.32
N VAL A 258 -13.48 22.13 -10.48
CA VAL A 258 -12.40 22.84 -11.18
C VAL A 258 -12.75 23.05 -12.65
N ASN A 259 -13.30 22.04 -13.34
CA ASN A 259 -13.77 22.18 -14.71
C ASN A 259 -14.88 23.23 -14.83
N LEU A 260 -15.84 23.24 -13.89
CA LEU A 260 -16.91 24.24 -13.83
C LEU A 260 -16.32 25.65 -13.71
N LEU A 261 -15.39 25.86 -12.77
CA LEU A 261 -14.79 27.16 -12.50
C LEU A 261 -13.92 27.63 -13.66
N ILE A 262 -13.14 26.75 -14.28
CA ILE A 262 -12.36 27.08 -15.47
C ILE A 262 -13.28 27.47 -16.61
N ALA A 263 -14.33 26.70 -16.87
CA ALA A 263 -15.31 27.02 -17.91
C ALA A 263 -16.06 28.34 -17.65
N ALA A 264 -16.36 28.65 -16.39
CA ALA A 264 -17.08 29.88 -16.02
C ALA A 264 -16.19 31.13 -16.00
N LEU A 265 -14.93 31.02 -15.58
CA LEU A 265 -14.09 32.18 -15.27
C LEU A 265 -12.96 32.40 -16.27
N TRP A 266 -12.42 31.32 -16.84
CA TRP A 266 -11.16 31.38 -17.58
C TRP A 266 -11.32 31.07 -19.07
N MET A 267 -12.02 29.99 -19.41
CA MET A 267 -12.30 29.53 -20.77
C MET A 267 -12.91 30.62 -21.69
N PRO A 268 -13.78 31.54 -21.23
CA PRO A 268 -14.31 32.62 -22.07
C PRO A 268 -13.26 33.67 -22.49
N ASN A 269 -12.03 33.59 -21.99
CA ASN A 269 -10.92 34.44 -22.41
C ASN A 269 -9.94 33.70 -23.33
N TRP A 270 -10.22 32.45 -23.66
CA TRP A 270 -9.38 31.67 -24.57
C TRP A 270 -9.71 32.05 -26.00
N GLU A 271 -8.68 32.19 -26.82
CA GLU A 271 -8.86 32.47 -28.24
C GLU A 271 -9.51 31.26 -28.94
N VAL A 272 -10.57 31.51 -29.72
CA VAL A 272 -11.27 30.52 -30.52
C VAL A 272 -11.08 30.90 -31.98
N ALA A 273 -10.62 29.94 -32.79
CA ALA A 273 -10.40 30.08 -34.23
C ALA A 273 -11.03 28.86 -34.92
N GLU A 274 -11.88 29.09 -35.94
CA GLU A 274 -12.52 28.01 -36.71
C GLU A 274 -13.21 26.95 -35.83
N ASP A 275 -14.02 27.40 -34.88
CA ASP A 275 -14.81 26.59 -33.94
C ASP A 275 -13.99 25.68 -32.99
N VAL A 276 -12.66 25.84 -32.96
CA VAL A 276 -11.76 25.18 -32.00
C VAL A 276 -10.97 26.20 -31.18
N PHE A 277 -10.49 25.79 -30.01
CA PHE A 277 -9.58 26.65 -29.26
C PHE A 277 -8.24 26.75 -30.01
N SER A 278 -7.73 27.98 -30.13
CA SER A 278 -6.44 28.30 -30.76
C SER A 278 -5.29 27.51 -30.11
N GLU A 279 -4.26 27.18 -30.89
CA GLU A 279 -3.05 26.50 -30.42
C GLU A 279 -2.32 27.28 -29.32
N ASN A 280 -2.47 28.61 -29.31
CA ASN A 280 -1.88 29.49 -28.29
C ASN A 280 -2.69 29.52 -26.99
N SER A 281 -3.89 28.93 -26.98
CA SER A 281 -4.74 28.90 -25.81
C SER A 281 -4.29 27.82 -24.81
N PRO A 282 -4.68 27.92 -23.53
CA PRO A 282 -4.40 26.88 -22.53
C PRO A 282 -5.12 25.54 -22.77
N SER A 283 -5.94 25.43 -23.82
CA SER A 283 -6.81 24.27 -24.10
C SER A 283 -6.05 22.96 -24.12
N PHE A 284 -4.92 22.90 -24.83
CA PHE A 284 -4.10 21.69 -24.93
C PHE A 284 -3.62 21.19 -23.57
N THR A 285 -3.10 22.10 -22.73
CA THR A 285 -2.64 21.77 -21.37
C THR A 285 -3.82 21.30 -20.52
N PHE A 286 -4.97 21.94 -20.68
CA PHE A 286 -6.19 21.57 -19.96
C PHE A 286 -6.74 20.19 -20.37
N ILE A 287 -6.73 19.85 -21.66
CA ILE A 287 -7.06 18.51 -22.19
C ILE A 287 -6.15 17.46 -21.56
N LEU A 288 -4.83 17.72 -21.53
CA LEU A 288 -3.86 16.78 -20.96
C LEU A 288 -4.10 16.57 -19.46
N ILE A 289 -4.29 17.65 -18.69
CA ILE A 289 -4.59 17.58 -17.25
C ILE A 289 -5.88 16.80 -17.02
N ASN A 290 -6.95 17.08 -17.77
CA ASN A 290 -8.22 16.36 -17.64
C ASN A 290 -8.09 14.89 -18.00
N THR A 291 -7.34 14.56 -19.05
CA THR A 291 -7.10 13.17 -19.46
C THR A 291 -6.39 12.39 -18.36
N VAL A 292 -5.31 12.95 -17.81
CA VAL A 292 -4.55 12.33 -16.71
C VAL A 292 -5.39 12.26 -15.44
N ALA A 293 -6.07 13.33 -15.07
CA ALA A 293 -6.90 13.40 -13.87
C ALA A 293 -8.08 12.43 -13.95
N LEU A 294 -8.78 12.32 -15.09
CA LEU A 294 -9.83 11.33 -15.29
C LEU A 294 -9.27 9.91 -15.31
N PHE A 295 -8.09 9.69 -15.91
CA PHE A 295 -7.44 8.39 -15.82
C PHE A 295 -7.20 7.97 -14.36
N ILE A 296 -6.67 8.88 -13.54
CA ILE A 296 -6.34 8.68 -12.12
C ILE A 296 -7.58 8.67 -11.21
N PHE A 297 -8.57 9.53 -11.40
CA PHE A 297 -9.73 9.61 -10.51
C PHE A 297 -10.89 8.71 -10.97
N GLY A 298 -11.03 8.51 -12.28
CA GLY A 298 -11.95 7.57 -12.92
C GLY A 298 -11.55 6.10 -12.73
N ARG A 299 -10.30 5.84 -12.34
CA ARG A 299 -9.79 4.49 -12.03
C ARG A 299 -9.74 3.56 -13.24
N TYR A 300 -9.42 4.09 -14.41
CA TYR A 300 -9.44 3.32 -15.66
C TYR A 300 -8.33 2.27 -15.77
N TRP A 301 -7.29 2.34 -14.93
CA TRP A 301 -6.29 1.26 -14.83
C TRP A 301 -6.83 -0.02 -14.17
N ARG A 302 -8.02 0.00 -13.56
CA ARG A 302 -8.62 -1.17 -12.89
C ARG A 302 -9.43 -2.01 -13.88
N ALA A 303 -9.13 -3.31 -13.90
CA ALA A 303 -9.79 -4.27 -14.79
C ALA A 303 -11.31 -4.41 -14.58
N THR A 304 -11.82 -4.10 -13.38
CA THR A 304 -13.22 -4.32 -12.99
C THR A 304 -14.19 -3.21 -13.40
N ARG A 305 -13.73 -2.18 -14.12
CA ARG A 305 -14.60 -1.08 -14.56
C ARG A 305 -15.48 -1.48 -15.74
N ARG A 306 -16.72 -0.99 -15.74
CA ARG A 306 -17.67 -1.16 -16.85
C ARG A 306 -17.15 -0.42 -18.09
N TRP A 307 -17.31 -1.03 -19.27
CA TRP A 307 -16.74 -0.54 -20.54
C TRP A 307 -17.26 0.84 -20.96
N PHE A 308 -18.50 1.18 -20.61
CA PHE A 308 -19.12 2.47 -20.94
C PHE A 308 -18.73 3.61 -19.99
N ARG A 309 -17.95 3.35 -18.94
CA ARG A 309 -17.65 4.35 -17.91
C ARG A 309 -16.84 5.55 -18.44
N PRO A 310 -15.82 5.38 -19.31
CA PRO A 310 -15.15 6.49 -20.00
C PRO A 310 -16.11 7.46 -20.67
N LEU A 311 -17.12 6.94 -21.38
CA LEU A 311 -18.09 7.75 -22.11
C LEU A 311 -18.95 8.59 -21.15
N VAL A 312 -19.45 7.97 -20.08
CA VAL A 312 -20.27 8.66 -19.07
C VAL A 312 -19.50 9.76 -18.36
N ASP A 313 -18.24 9.51 -17.99
CA ASP A 313 -17.43 10.51 -17.29
C ASP A 313 -17.01 11.66 -18.24
N THR A 314 -16.78 11.37 -19.52
CA THR A 314 -16.56 12.39 -20.57
C THR A 314 -17.78 13.29 -20.76
N LEU A 315 -18.97 12.68 -20.88
CA LEU A 315 -20.24 13.43 -20.97
C LEU A 315 -20.48 14.28 -19.73
N LEU A 316 -20.10 13.80 -18.54
CA LEU A 316 -20.25 14.56 -17.31
C LEU A 316 -19.31 15.78 -17.26
N ILE A 317 -18.07 15.64 -17.73
CA ILE A 317 -17.14 16.78 -17.86
C ILE A 317 -17.72 17.80 -18.81
N TYR A 318 -18.20 17.39 -19.98
CA TYR A 318 -18.82 18.30 -20.93
C TYR A 318 -20.03 19.01 -20.32
N ALA A 319 -20.94 18.26 -19.66
CA ALA A 319 -22.11 18.85 -19.01
C ALA A 319 -21.73 19.91 -17.97
N VAL A 320 -20.66 19.67 -17.21
CA VAL A 320 -20.15 20.61 -16.22
C VAL A 320 -19.48 21.82 -16.86
N GLN A 321 -18.72 21.65 -17.95
CA GLN A 321 -18.14 22.76 -18.69
C GLN A 321 -19.22 23.61 -19.38
N ALA A 322 -20.21 22.99 -20.00
CA ALA A 322 -21.36 23.67 -20.59
C ALA A 322 -22.14 24.46 -19.54
N LEU A 323 -22.35 23.90 -18.34
CA LEU A 323 -22.93 24.63 -17.22
C LEU A 323 -22.06 25.83 -16.80
N GLY A 324 -20.74 25.66 -16.77
CA GLY A 324 -19.81 26.76 -16.46
C GLY A 324 -19.88 27.88 -17.50
N LEU A 325 -19.90 27.55 -18.79
CA LEU A 325 -20.06 28.52 -19.89
C LEU A 325 -21.42 29.22 -19.82
N ALA A 326 -22.49 28.51 -19.45
CA ALA A 326 -23.82 29.11 -19.24
C ALA A 326 -23.80 30.10 -18.07
N VAL A 327 -23.12 29.77 -16.97
CA VAL A 327 -22.91 30.69 -15.84
C VAL A 327 -22.08 31.90 -16.27
N SER A 328 -21.04 31.73 -17.09
CA SER A 328 -20.30 32.86 -17.66
C SER A 328 -21.20 33.78 -18.49
N GLY A 329 -22.18 33.20 -19.20
CA GLY A 329 -23.17 33.91 -20.00
C GLY A 329 -23.99 34.96 -19.22
N LEU A 330 -24.12 34.77 -17.90
CA LEU A 330 -24.82 35.73 -17.02
C LEU A 330 -24.04 37.02 -16.80
N PHE A 331 -22.71 36.98 -16.95
CA PHE A 331 -21.81 38.11 -16.68
C PHE A 331 -21.12 38.64 -17.94
N ARG A 332 -21.08 37.84 -19.02
CA ARG A 332 -20.36 38.14 -20.27
C ARG A 332 -21.13 37.55 -21.46
N LYS A 333 -21.00 38.15 -22.64
CA LYS A 333 -21.53 37.56 -23.89
C LYS A 333 -20.72 36.32 -24.27
N SER A 334 -21.19 35.15 -23.85
CA SER A 334 -20.67 33.86 -24.32
C SER A 334 -21.29 33.54 -25.69
N THR A 335 -20.45 33.29 -26.71
CA THR A 335 -20.90 32.92 -28.05
C THR A 335 -21.08 31.41 -28.18
N ALA A 336 -21.92 30.96 -29.13
CA ALA A 336 -22.12 29.54 -29.41
C ALA A 336 -20.80 28.80 -29.72
N MET A 337 -19.84 29.50 -30.33
CA MET A 337 -18.50 28.98 -30.66
C MET A 337 -17.75 28.39 -29.45
N TYR A 338 -17.93 28.92 -28.23
CA TYR A 338 -17.28 28.35 -27.04
C TYR A 338 -17.83 26.99 -26.63
N TYR A 339 -19.13 26.74 -26.87
CA TYR A 339 -19.73 25.45 -26.58
C TYR A 339 -19.25 24.39 -27.58
N GLU A 340 -19.12 24.76 -28.85
CA GLU A 340 -18.61 23.90 -29.90
C GLU A 340 -17.14 23.55 -29.66
N ALA A 341 -16.29 24.55 -29.38
CA ALA A 341 -14.88 24.34 -29.03
C ALA A 341 -14.72 23.44 -27.79
N ALA A 342 -15.49 23.69 -26.72
CA ALA A 342 -15.45 22.87 -25.51
C ALA A 342 -15.93 21.42 -25.75
N TRP A 343 -16.89 21.23 -26.66
CA TRP A 343 -17.34 19.90 -27.07
C TRP A 343 -16.24 19.12 -27.78
N ILE A 344 -15.55 19.75 -28.74
CA ILE A 344 -14.45 19.13 -29.50
C ILE A 344 -13.29 18.75 -28.56
N ASP A 345 -12.89 19.64 -27.67
CA ASP A 345 -11.86 19.36 -26.66
C ASP A 345 -12.26 18.20 -25.74
N THR A 346 -13.52 18.19 -25.27
CA THR A 346 -14.00 17.13 -24.39
C THR A 346 -14.11 15.78 -25.11
N LEU A 347 -14.52 15.77 -26.38
CA LEU A 347 -14.47 14.57 -27.20
C LEU A 347 -13.05 14.05 -27.36
N THR A 348 -12.09 14.94 -27.54
CA THR A 348 -10.66 14.60 -27.62
C THR A 348 -10.20 13.92 -26.32
N VAL A 349 -10.53 14.49 -25.16
CA VAL A 349 -10.31 13.85 -23.85
C VAL A 349 -10.95 12.46 -23.80
N GLY A 350 -12.21 12.35 -24.25
CA GLY A 350 -12.94 11.08 -24.28
C GLY A 350 -12.27 10.00 -25.12
N VAL A 351 -11.76 10.34 -26.30
CA VAL A 351 -11.02 9.43 -27.17
C VAL A 351 -9.76 8.93 -26.46
N PHE A 352 -8.94 9.83 -25.91
CA PHE A 352 -7.71 9.44 -25.21
C PHE A 352 -7.98 8.55 -23.99
N ILE A 353 -9.06 8.83 -23.24
CA ILE A 353 -9.45 8.02 -22.10
C ILE A 353 -9.94 6.64 -22.54
N CYS A 354 -10.77 6.56 -23.58
CA CYS A 354 -11.24 5.29 -24.13
C CYS A 354 -10.06 4.42 -24.59
N LEU A 355 -9.09 5.00 -25.30
CA LEU A 355 -7.88 4.31 -25.73
C LEU A 355 -7.04 3.84 -24.54
N SER A 356 -6.82 4.71 -23.56
CA SER A 356 -6.07 4.39 -22.34
C SER A 356 -6.74 3.28 -21.52
N PHE A 357 -8.07 3.31 -21.45
CA PHE A 357 -8.87 2.28 -20.80
C PHE A 357 -8.77 0.93 -21.54
N ALA A 358 -8.90 0.93 -22.87
CA ALA A 358 -8.76 -0.27 -23.69
C ALA A 358 -7.36 -0.90 -23.52
N ALA A 359 -6.30 -0.08 -23.55
CA ALA A 359 -4.93 -0.53 -23.31
C ALA A 359 -4.75 -1.15 -21.91
N ALA A 360 -5.30 -0.52 -20.87
CA ALA A 360 -5.27 -1.04 -19.50
C ALA A 360 -6.01 -2.38 -19.38
N GLN A 361 -7.16 -2.54 -20.03
CA GLN A 361 -7.95 -3.77 -20.05
C GLN A 361 -7.21 -4.90 -20.78
N LEU A 362 -6.59 -4.61 -21.92
CA LEU A 362 -5.76 -5.57 -22.65
C LEU A 362 -4.58 -6.03 -21.80
N ALA A 363 -3.86 -5.09 -21.17
CA ALA A 363 -2.75 -5.40 -20.27
C ALA A 363 -3.19 -6.25 -19.06
N ALA A 364 -4.38 -6.01 -18.51
CA ALA A 364 -4.95 -6.84 -17.44
C ALA A 364 -5.27 -8.27 -17.92
N ARG A 365 -5.86 -8.43 -19.10
CA ARG A 365 -6.16 -9.74 -19.70
C ARG A 365 -4.88 -10.53 -19.99
N VAL A 366 -3.86 -9.90 -20.57
CA VAL A 366 -2.55 -10.52 -20.83
C VAL A 366 -1.90 -11.00 -19.52
N ARG A 367 -1.95 -10.18 -18.45
CA ARG A 367 -1.45 -10.59 -17.13
C ARG A 367 -2.20 -11.79 -16.57
N LYS A 368 -3.54 -11.82 -16.69
CA LYS A 368 -4.36 -12.96 -16.24
C LYS A 368 -4.04 -14.24 -17.02
N ALA A 369 -3.93 -14.14 -18.34
CA ALA A 369 -3.56 -15.28 -19.20
C ALA A 369 -2.16 -15.83 -18.87
N ARG A 370 -1.19 -14.95 -18.63
CA ARG A 370 0.16 -15.36 -18.19
C ARG A 370 0.15 -16.06 -16.83
N ARG A 371 -0.66 -15.58 -15.86
CA ARG A 371 -0.82 -16.25 -14.56
C ARG A 371 -1.41 -17.65 -14.72
N ALA A 372 -2.52 -17.78 -15.45
CA ALA A 372 -3.15 -19.08 -15.69
C ALA A 372 -2.22 -20.07 -16.41
N ARG A 373 -1.41 -19.60 -17.38
CA ARG A 373 -0.40 -20.44 -18.04
C ARG A 373 0.70 -20.89 -17.08
N ASN A 374 1.17 -19.99 -16.22
CA ASN A 374 2.19 -20.30 -15.23
C ASN A 374 1.68 -21.28 -14.17
N GLU A 375 0.42 -21.17 -13.76
CA GLU A 375 -0.23 -22.09 -12.81
C GLU A 375 -0.37 -23.50 -13.40
N ARG A 376 -0.74 -23.62 -14.68
CA ARG A 376 -0.79 -24.93 -15.37
C ARG A 376 0.57 -25.61 -15.46
N HIS A 377 1.63 -24.85 -15.75
CA HIS A 377 2.99 -25.41 -15.80
C HIS A 377 3.53 -25.81 -14.42
N SER A 378 3.07 -25.18 -13.33
CA SER A 378 3.46 -25.59 -11.97
C SER A 378 2.66 -26.75 -11.39
N ALA A 379 1.49 -27.06 -11.97
CA ALA A 379 0.65 -28.17 -11.51
C ALA A 379 0.96 -29.50 -12.24
N GLY A 380 1.75 -29.46 -13.32
CA GLY A 380 2.03 -30.60 -14.20
C GLY A 380 3.48 -31.11 -14.17
N GLY A 381 4.28 -30.71 -13.18
CA GLY A 381 5.63 -31.19 -12.94
C GLY A 381 5.87 -31.31 -11.44
#